data_AF-A0A519CXZ4-F1
#
_entry.id   AF-A0A519CXZ4-F1
#
_cell.length_a   1.000
_cell.length_b   1.000
_cell.length_c   1.000
_cell.angle_alpha   90.00
_cell.angle_beta   90.00
_cell.angle_gamma   90.00
#
_symmetry.space_group_name_H-M   'P 1'
#
loop_
_entity.id
_entity.type
_entity.pdbx_description
1 polymer ?
#
loop_
_entity_poly.entity_id
_entity_poly.type
_entity_poly.pdbx_seq_one_letter_code
_entity_poly.pdbx_strand_id
1 'polypeptide(L)'
;MSQGHLFTSESVAAGHPDKLCDNISDAILDACLSVDPSARVAVETLVKAMDDGSHIVIAGEVSIHGGHTVDYEAIARKTASEIGYTSHDYGMCANDSESCKVQLFLSSQSEDISQGVNEGEGMFESQGAGDQGLMFGYATDESESWDELKGFYMPLPILLSQR
;
A
#
# COMPACT_ATOMS: atom_id res chain seq x y z
N MET A 1 25.34 19.75 26.67
CA MET A 1 24.51 20.46 25.69
C MET A 1 23.17 20.74 26.37
N SER A 2 22.79 22.00 26.59
CA SER A 2 21.63 22.38 27.43
C SER A 2 20.66 23.31 26.68
N GLN A 3 20.37 22.99 25.43
CA GLN A 3 19.29 23.62 24.67
C GLN A 3 18.35 22.49 24.25
N GLY A 4 17.18 22.42 24.87
CA GLY A 4 16.11 21.55 24.41
C GLY A 4 15.55 22.07 23.10
N HIS A 5 15.21 21.19 22.17
CA HIS A 5 14.51 21.51 20.93
C HIS A 5 13.18 20.77 20.89
N LEU A 6 12.22 21.32 20.14
CA LEU A 6 10.93 20.68 19.90
C LEU A 6 10.99 19.95 18.56
N PHE A 7 10.50 18.72 18.55
CA PHE A 7 10.39 17.88 17.37
C PHE A 7 9.01 17.22 17.36
N THR A 8 8.39 17.12 16.18
CA THR A 8 7.02 16.61 16.03
C THR A 8 6.97 15.53 14.97
N SER A 9 6.16 14.50 15.22
CA SER A 9 5.76 13.49 14.24
C SER A 9 4.27 13.24 14.39
N GLU A 10 3.64 12.71 13.33
CA GLU A 10 2.22 12.40 13.31
C GLU A 10 1.98 11.00 12.77
N SER A 11 0.75 10.50 12.92
CA SER A 11 0.28 9.25 12.35
C SER A 11 -1.21 9.41 12.06
N VAL A 12 -1.74 8.52 11.22
CA VAL A 12 -3.16 8.47 10.89
C VAL A 12 -3.65 7.03 11.04
N ALA A 13 -4.94 6.88 11.35
CA ALA A 13 -5.55 5.56 11.47
C ALA A 13 -5.69 4.88 10.10
N ALA A 14 -5.95 3.57 10.11
CA ALA A 14 -6.20 2.78 8.89
C ALA A 14 -7.38 3.32 8.05
N GLY A 15 -8.34 3.98 8.70
CA GLY A 15 -9.47 4.65 8.03
C GLY A 15 -9.13 6.05 7.46
N HIS A 16 -7.88 6.49 7.46
CA HIS A 16 -7.50 7.66 6.68
C HIS A 16 -7.57 7.30 5.18
N PRO A 17 -8.11 8.15 4.29
CA PRO A 17 -8.30 7.80 2.88
C PRO A 17 -7.00 7.37 2.19
N ASP A 18 -5.88 8.05 2.47
CA ASP A 18 -4.58 7.64 1.91
C ASP A 18 -4.13 6.27 2.44
N LYS A 19 -4.35 5.97 3.74
CA LYS A 19 -4.04 4.64 4.29
C LYS A 19 -5.00 3.57 3.82
N LEU A 20 -6.24 3.92 3.53
CA LEU A 20 -7.18 3.00 2.87
C LEU A 20 -6.69 2.65 1.46
N CYS A 21 -6.15 3.61 0.70
CA CYS A 21 -5.51 3.33 -0.58
C CYS A 21 -4.32 2.37 -0.42
N ASP A 22 -3.41 2.67 0.51
CA ASP A 22 -2.25 1.80 0.80
C ASP A 22 -2.70 0.36 1.11
N ASN A 23 -3.69 0.20 2.00
CA ASN A 23 -4.19 -1.12 2.40
C ASN A 23 -4.85 -1.87 1.24
N ILE A 24 -5.59 -1.20 0.36
CA ILE A 24 -6.20 -1.83 -0.82
C ILE A 24 -5.12 -2.27 -1.82
N SER A 25 -4.14 -1.41 -2.10
CA SER A 25 -3.02 -1.72 -2.99
C SER A 25 -2.20 -2.91 -2.48
N ASP A 26 -1.86 -2.94 -1.18
CA ASP A 26 -1.13 -4.05 -0.57
C ASP A 26 -1.96 -5.34 -0.51
N ALA A 27 -3.27 -5.25 -0.25
CA ALA A 27 -4.14 -6.44 -0.28
C ALA A 27 -4.22 -7.07 -1.69
N ILE A 28 -4.14 -6.26 -2.75
CA ILE A 28 -4.05 -6.75 -4.13
C ILE A 28 -2.68 -7.39 -4.39
N LEU A 29 -1.60 -6.75 -3.93
CA LEU A 29 -0.24 -7.34 -3.99
C LEU A 29 -0.21 -8.72 -3.32
N ASP A 30 -0.71 -8.83 -2.09
CA ASP A 30 -0.78 -10.09 -1.35
C ASP A 30 -1.58 -11.16 -2.09
N ALA A 31 -2.73 -10.80 -2.65
CA ALA A 31 -3.55 -11.73 -3.41
C ALA A 31 -2.83 -12.24 -4.66
N CYS A 32 -2.15 -11.36 -5.40
CA CYS A 32 -1.34 -11.74 -6.56
C CYS A 32 -0.18 -12.65 -6.17
N LEU A 33 0.58 -12.30 -5.13
CA LEU A 33 1.72 -13.10 -4.66
C LEU A 33 1.29 -14.47 -4.09
N SER A 34 0.07 -14.57 -3.56
CA SER A 34 -0.47 -15.83 -3.02
C SER A 34 -0.73 -16.88 -4.11
N VAL A 35 -1.03 -16.46 -5.34
CA VAL A 35 -1.29 -17.35 -6.48
C VAL A 35 -0.08 -17.48 -7.40
N ASP A 36 0.74 -16.44 -7.49
CA ASP A 36 1.96 -16.41 -8.27
C ASP A 36 3.07 -15.65 -7.51
N PRO A 37 4.01 -16.36 -6.87
CA PRO A 37 5.15 -15.74 -6.18
C PRO A 37 6.08 -14.92 -7.07
N SER A 38 5.96 -15.07 -8.40
CA SER A 38 6.69 -14.29 -9.41
C SER A 38 5.87 -13.13 -9.99
N ALA A 39 4.68 -12.88 -9.45
CA ALA A 39 3.81 -11.79 -9.89
C ALA A 39 4.53 -10.44 -9.80
N ARG A 40 4.27 -9.59 -10.79
CA ARG A 40 4.70 -8.18 -10.79
C ARG A 40 3.49 -7.29 -10.62
N VAL A 41 3.50 -6.48 -9.59
CA VAL A 41 2.35 -5.68 -9.17
C VAL A 41 2.83 -4.26 -8.90
N ALA A 42 2.27 -3.31 -9.64
CA ALA A 42 2.41 -1.88 -9.43
C ALA A 42 0.99 -1.29 -9.48
N VAL A 43 0.27 -1.40 -8.36
CA VAL A 43 -1.15 -1.03 -8.27
C VAL A 43 -1.31 0.22 -7.42
N GLU A 44 -1.94 1.22 -8.03
CA GLU A 44 -2.29 2.49 -7.41
C GLU A 44 -3.78 2.51 -7.09
N THR A 45 -4.11 3.00 -5.90
CA THR A 45 -5.50 3.14 -5.45
C THR A 45 -5.82 4.61 -5.20
N LEU A 46 -6.97 5.06 -5.70
CA LEU A 46 -7.58 6.35 -5.35
C LEU A 46 -8.96 6.10 -4.77
N VAL A 47 -9.24 6.71 -3.62
CA VAL A 47 -10.57 6.66 -2.99
C VAL A 47 -11.17 8.06 -2.88
N LYS A 48 -12.47 8.18 -3.13
CA LYS A 48 -13.17 9.45 -2.99
C LYS A 48 -14.62 9.26 -2.55
N ALA A 49 -14.94 9.77 -1.36
CA ALA A 49 -16.30 10.01 -0.91
C ALA A 49 -16.88 11.27 -1.56
N MET A 50 -18.14 11.20 -1.97
CA MET A 50 -18.95 12.27 -2.56
C MET A 50 -20.33 12.31 -1.89
N ASP A 51 -21.09 13.38 -2.13
CA ASP A 51 -22.39 13.60 -1.50
C ASP A 51 -23.41 12.48 -1.84
N ASP A 52 -23.34 11.89 -3.02
CA ASP A 52 -24.27 10.88 -3.55
C ASP A 52 -23.62 9.52 -3.85
N GLY A 53 -22.41 9.29 -3.34
CA GLY A 53 -21.73 8.00 -3.52
C GLY A 53 -20.25 8.05 -3.18
N SER A 54 -19.54 7.00 -3.58
CA SER A 54 -18.11 6.86 -3.34
C SER A 54 -17.46 6.08 -4.46
N HIS A 55 -16.17 6.33 -4.66
CA HIS A 55 -15.37 5.70 -5.70
C HIS A 55 -14.13 5.06 -5.10
N ILE A 56 -13.82 3.86 -5.58
CA ILE A 56 -12.51 3.23 -5.46
C ILE A 56 -12.00 3.01 -6.88
N VAL A 57 -10.93 3.69 -7.23
CA VAL A 57 -10.28 3.56 -8.55
C VAL A 57 -8.98 2.81 -8.34
N ILE A 58 -8.80 1.73 -9.09
CA ILE A 58 -7.62 0.87 -9.06
C ILE A 58 -6.98 0.95 -10.43
N ALA A 59 -5.72 1.36 -10.50
CA ALA A 59 -5.00 1.56 -11.74
C ALA A 59 -3.57 1.03 -11.64
N GLY A 60 -2.91 0.85 -12.78
CA GLY A 60 -1.50 0.47 -12.85
C GLY A 60 -1.27 -0.85 -13.59
N GLU A 61 -0.18 -1.53 -13.27
CA GLU A 61 0.23 -2.75 -13.97
C GLU A 61 0.24 -3.99 -13.09
N VAL A 62 -0.35 -5.08 -13.59
CA VAL A 62 -0.31 -6.39 -12.95
C VAL A 62 0.04 -7.45 -13.98
N SER A 63 1.07 -8.24 -13.68
CA SER A 63 1.48 -9.40 -14.47
C SER A 63 1.49 -10.62 -13.57
N ILE A 64 0.59 -11.58 -13.87
CA ILE A 64 0.46 -12.87 -13.19
C ILE A 64 0.55 -13.99 -14.23
N HIS A 65 1.24 -15.07 -13.88
CA HIS A 65 1.51 -16.19 -14.78
C HIS A 65 0.55 -17.36 -14.50
N GLY A 66 0.68 -18.46 -15.27
CA GLY A 66 -0.01 -19.72 -14.95
C GLY A 66 -1.53 -19.75 -15.19
N GLY A 67 -2.12 -18.69 -15.76
CA GLY A 67 -3.56 -18.59 -16.00
C GLY A 67 -4.40 -18.33 -14.74
N HIS A 68 -3.76 -17.90 -13.65
CA HIS A 68 -4.45 -17.47 -12.44
C HIS A 68 -5.28 -16.21 -12.70
N THR A 69 -6.34 -16.03 -11.93
CA THR A 69 -7.21 -14.84 -11.98
C THR A 69 -7.41 -14.32 -10.58
N VAL A 70 -7.30 -13.00 -10.42
CA VAL A 70 -7.49 -12.29 -9.14
C VAL A 70 -8.68 -11.34 -9.29
N ASP A 71 -9.61 -11.37 -8.32
CA ASP A 71 -10.79 -10.50 -8.30
C ASP A 71 -10.47 -9.21 -7.53
N TYR A 72 -9.92 -8.22 -8.23
CA TYR A 72 -9.48 -6.95 -7.64
C TYR A 72 -10.63 -6.15 -7.02
N GLU A 73 -11.83 -6.21 -7.60
CA GLU A 73 -13.00 -5.51 -7.05
C GLU A 73 -13.43 -6.13 -5.72
N ALA A 74 -13.52 -7.47 -5.66
CA ALA A 74 -13.88 -8.16 -4.42
C ALA A 74 -12.86 -7.88 -3.30
N ILE A 75 -11.57 -7.85 -3.63
CA ILE A 75 -10.49 -7.53 -2.68
C ILE A 75 -10.66 -6.10 -2.16
N ALA A 76 -10.78 -5.11 -3.04
CA ALA A 76 -10.89 -3.71 -2.63
C ALA A 76 -12.11 -3.47 -1.72
N ARG A 77 -13.26 -4.05 -2.07
CA ARG A 77 -14.48 -3.95 -1.25
C ARG A 77 -14.32 -4.60 0.11
N LYS A 78 -13.70 -5.79 0.15
CA LYS A 78 -13.44 -6.52 1.39
C LYS A 78 -12.52 -5.73 2.30
N THR A 79 -11.37 -5.28 1.79
CA THR A 79 -10.38 -4.50 2.56
C THR A 79 -11.01 -3.23 3.15
N ALA A 80 -11.73 -2.46 2.33
CA ALA A 80 -12.41 -1.25 2.80
C ALA A 80 -13.49 -1.54 3.87
N SER A 81 -14.24 -2.63 3.70
CA SER A 81 -15.26 -3.04 4.67
C SER A 81 -14.64 -3.51 5.99
N GLU A 82 -13.52 -4.24 5.94
CA GLU A 82 -12.79 -4.71 7.13
C GLU A 82 -12.17 -3.54 7.92
N ILE A 83 -11.78 -2.46 7.26
CA ILE A 83 -11.36 -1.21 7.90
C ILE A 83 -12.54 -0.47 8.57
N GLY A 84 -13.78 -0.68 8.10
CA GLY A 84 -15.00 -0.15 8.71
C GLY A 84 -15.87 0.72 7.80
N TYR A 85 -15.54 0.84 6.50
CA TYR A 85 -16.35 1.59 5.54
C TYR A 85 -17.59 0.80 5.08
N THR A 86 -18.57 0.66 5.97
CA THR A 86 -19.80 -0.12 5.75
C THR A 86 -21.07 0.73 5.75
N SER A 87 -20.95 2.07 5.75
CA SER A 87 -22.08 3.01 5.70
C SER A 87 -21.64 4.33 5.08
N HIS A 88 -22.51 4.96 4.28
CA HIS A 88 -22.27 6.30 3.73
C HIS A 88 -22.11 7.36 4.83
N ASP A 89 -22.69 7.14 6.02
CA ASP A 89 -22.48 7.98 7.21
C ASP A 89 -21.00 8.05 7.65
N TYR A 90 -20.20 7.07 7.27
CA TYR A 90 -18.75 7.03 7.51
C TYR A 90 -17.95 7.52 6.29
N GLY A 91 -18.62 8.04 5.27
CA GLY A 91 -18.08 8.53 4.01
C GLY A 91 -18.12 7.51 2.87
N MET A 92 -18.21 6.21 3.16
CA MET A 92 -18.24 5.16 2.12
C MET A 92 -18.89 3.88 2.63
N CYS A 93 -19.73 3.27 1.78
CA CYS A 93 -20.37 1.97 2.01
C CYS A 93 -19.80 0.95 1.01
N ALA A 94 -18.61 0.40 1.29
CA ALA A 94 -17.85 -0.41 0.33
C ALA A 94 -18.53 -1.74 -0.04
N ASN A 95 -19.39 -2.25 0.85
CA ASN A 95 -20.17 -3.47 0.66
C ASN A 95 -21.44 -3.27 -0.20
N ASP A 96 -21.73 -2.04 -0.64
CA ASP A 96 -22.83 -1.73 -1.55
C ASP A 96 -22.31 -1.22 -2.90
N SER A 97 -22.57 -2.00 -3.96
CA SER A 97 -22.15 -1.65 -5.33
C SER A 97 -22.95 -0.50 -5.94
N GLU A 98 -24.13 -0.17 -5.41
CA GLU A 98 -24.91 0.97 -5.89
C GLU A 98 -24.29 2.29 -5.44
N SER A 99 -23.95 2.40 -4.15
CA SER A 99 -23.35 3.61 -3.55
C SER A 99 -21.81 3.67 -3.60
N CYS A 100 -21.11 2.55 -3.78
CA CYS A 100 -19.66 2.50 -3.95
C CYS A 100 -19.27 1.87 -5.29
N LYS A 101 -18.75 2.68 -6.21
CA LYS A 101 -18.28 2.26 -7.53
C LYS A 101 -16.81 1.89 -7.48
N VAL A 102 -16.49 0.68 -7.93
CA VAL A 102 -15.12 0.24 -8.13
C VAL A 102 -14.81 0.30 -9.62
N GLN A 103 -13.68 0.92 -9.97
CA GLN A 103 -13.25 1.12 -11.36
C GLN A 103 -11.86 0.56 -11.53
N LEU A 104 -11.67 -0.32 -12.52
CA LEU A 104 -10.41 -1.00 -12.77
C LEU A 104 -9.79 -0.51 -14.08
N PHE A 105 -8.56 0.00 -13.99
CA PHE A 105 -7.74 0.48 -15.11
C PHE A 105 -6.37 -0.21 -15.07
N LEU A 106 -6.38 -1.54 -15.23
CA LEU A 106 -5.19 -2.38 -15.13
C LEU A 106 -4.72 -2.85 -16.51
N SER A 107 -3.42 -2.82 -16.72
CA SER A 107 -2.73 -3.45 -17.87
C SER A 107 -1.62 -4.38 -17.42
N SER A 108 -0.98 -5.10 -18.35
CA SER A 108 0.25 -5.83 -18.06
C SER A 108 1.45 -4.87 -17.96
N GLN A 109 2.54 -5.29 -17.32
CA GLN A 109 3.77 -4.52 -17.26
C GLN A 109 4.36 -4.34 -18.68
N SER A 110 5.01 -3.20 -18.93
CA SER A 110 5.70 -2.95 -20.19
C SER A 110 6.84 -3.95 -20.42
N GLU A 111 6.96 -4.47 -21.65
CA GLU A 111 8.07 -5.34 -22.07
C GLU A 111 9.43 -4.61 -21.96
N ASP A 112 9.46 -3.31 -22.25
CA ASP A 112 10.69 -2.49 -22.18
C ASP A 112 11.23 -2.37 -20.75
N ILE A 113 10.34 -2.32 -19.75
CA ILE A 113 10.70 -2.32 -18.33
C ILE A 113 11.17 -3.73 -17.93
N SER A 114 10.47 -4.76 -18.43
CA SER A 114 10.73 -6.14 -18.06
C SER A 114 12.16 -6.58 -18.42
N GLN A 115 12.65 -6.20 -19.60
CA GLN A 115 14.02 -6.52 -20.06
C GLN A 115 15.12 -5.94 -19.17
N GLY A 116 14.89 -4.77 -18.56
CA GLY A 116 15.86 -4.14 -17.66
C GLY A 116 15.92 -4.77 -16.26
N VAL A 117 14.87 -5.52 -15.88
CA VAL A 117 14.71 -6.11 -14.55
C VAL A 117 14.97 -7.62 -14.56
N ASN A 118 14.56 -8.32 -15.61
CA ASN A 118 14.68 -9.77 -15.72
C ASN A 118 16.12 -10.25 -15.52
N GLU A 119 16.30 -11.21 -14.60
CA GLU A 119 17.59 -11.87 -14.38
C GLU A 119 18.07 -12.52 -15.69
N GLY A 120 19.31 -12.27 -16.08
CA GLY A 120 19.91 -12.81 -17.31
C GLY A 120 19.50 -12.12 -18.63
N GLU A 121 18.58 -11.15 -18.62
CA GLU A 121 18.16 -10.43 -19.84
C GLU A 121 18.78 -9.02 -19.96
N GLY A 122 19.41 -8.51 -18.88
CA GLY A 122 20.12 -7.23 -18.85
C GLY A 122 21.63 -7.33 -19.16
N MET A 123 22.34 -6.19 -19.04
CA MET A 123 23.83 -6.16 -19.18
C MET A 123 24.57 -6.95 -18.09
N PHE A 124 23.88 -7.31 -17.01
CA PHE A 124 24.42 -8.08 -15.88
C PHE A 124 23.58 -9.35 -15.69
N GLU A 125 24.20 -10.43 -15.22
CA GLU A 125 23.50 -11.71 -14.99
C GLU A 125 22.45 -11.60 -13.87
N SER A 126 22.64 -10.70 -12.90
CA SER A 126 21.74 -10.48 -11.76
C SER A 126 20.57 -9.54 -12.09
N GLN A 127 19.43 -9.74 -11.42
CA GLN A 127 18.26 -8.83 -11.46
C GLN A 127 18.65 -7.36 -11.24
N GLY A 128 18.19 -6.50 -12.15
CA GLY A 128 18.34 -5.04 -12.05
C GLY A 128 17.29 -4.40 -11.13
N ALA A 129 17.53 -3.16 -10.72
CA ALA A 129 16.51 -2.37 -10.02
C ALA A 129 15.33 -2.07 -10.96
N GLY A 130 14.10 -2.04 -10.42
CA GLY A 130 12.88 -1.74 -11.18
C GLY A 130 12.80 -0.30 -11.66
N ASP A 131 13.44 0.63 -10.95
CA ASP A 131 13.57 2.03 -11.30
C ASP A 131 14.80 2.65 -10.60
N GLN A 132 15.19 3.85 -11.00
CA GLN A 132 16.17 4.66 -10.28
C GLN A 132 15.60 5.15 -8.94
N GLY A 133 16.43 5.22 -7.89
CA GLY A 133 15.96 5.68 -6.59
C GLY A 133 17.06 5.93 -5.57
N LEU A 134 16.68 6.53 -4.45
CA LEU A 134 17.52 6.76 -3.28
C LEU A 134 16.75 6.30 -2.03
N MET A 135 17.40 5.50 -1.19
CA MET A 135 16.81 4.92 0.01
C MET A 135 17.62 5.33 1.24
N PHE A 136 16.93 5.66 2.34
CA PHE A 136 17.54 5.96 3.63
C PHE A 136 17.05 4.96 4.68
N GLY A 137 17.98 4.43 5.47
CA GLY A 137 17.68 3.66 6.68
C GLY A 137 18.05 4.48 7.92
N TYR A 138 17.23 4.41 8.96
CA TYR A 138 17.47 5.11 10.22
C TYR A 138 17.15 4.19 11.41
N ALA A 139 17.93 4.30 12.48
CA ALA A 139 17.72 3.62 13.75
C ALA A 139 18.27 4.49 14.89
N THR A 140 17.62 4.44 16.05
CA THR A 140 17.99 5.20 17.26
C THR A 140 17.62 4.41 18.51
N ASP A 141 18.34 4.60 19.61
CA ASP A 141 18.06 3.92 20.90
C ASP A 141 17.09 4.71 21.80
N GLU A 142 16.50 5.80 21.30
CA GLU A 142 15.52 6.63 22.03
C GLU A 142 14.36 5.83 22.64
N SER A 143 13.86 4.82 21.91
CA SER A 143 12.77 3.94 22.36
C SER A 143 13.17 3.01 23.51
N GLU A 144 14.45 2.62 23.57
CA GLU A 144 14.93 1.54 24.44
C GLU A 144 14.95 1.93 25.93
N SER A 145 14.81 3.23 26.22
CA SER A 145 14.64 3.75 27.58
C SER A 145 13.23 3.54 28.15
N TRP A 146 12.28 3.06 27.33
CA TRP A 146 10.89 2.83 27.72
C TRP A 146 10.58 1.32 27.66
N ASP A 147 10.16 0.72 28.78
CA ASP A 147 9.97 -0.73 28.87
C ASP A 147 9.00 -1.30 27.81
N GLU A 148 7.94 -0.56 27.48
CA GLU A 148 6.95 -0.96 26.47
C GLU A 148 7.41 -0.75 25.01
N LEU A 149 8.54 -0.07 24.78
CA LEU A 149 9.07 0.26 23.45
C LEU A 149 10.46 -0.33 23.20
N LYS A 150 10.91 -1.26 24.06
CA LYS A 150 12.17 -1.97 23.84
C LYS A 150 12.10 -2.88 22.62
N GLY A 151 13.18 -2.86 21.83
CA GLY A 151 13.35 -3.64 20.61
C GLY A 151 12.85 -2.95 19.35
N PHE A 152 12.28 -1.74 19.45
CA PHE A 152 11.79 -1.00 18.28
C PHE A 152 12.92 -0.24 17.57
N TYR A 153 13.89 0.30 18.30
CA TYR A 153 14.98 1.14 17.76
C TYR A 153 14.52 2.29 16.84
N MET A 154 13.44 2.98 17.23
CA MET A 154 12.76 4.01 16.44
C MET A 154 12.70 5.35 17.18
N PRO A 155 12.59 6.48 16.46
CA PRO A 155 12.42 7.79 17.09
C PRO A 155 11.19 7.80 17.99
N LEU A 156 11.33 8.34 19.20
CA LEU A 156 10.23 8.35 20.16
C LEU A 156 8.99 9.11 19.65
N PRO A 157 9.11 10.28 18.97
CA PRO A 157 7.93 11.02 18.50
C PRO A 157 7.01 10.23 17.56
N ILE A 158 7.56 9.45 16.62
CA ILE A 158 6.75 8.66 15.67
C ILE A 158 6.17 7.40 16.34
N LEU A 159 6.92 6.75 17.23
CA LEU A 159 6.38 5.60 17.97
C LEU A 159 5.17 5.98 18.82
N LEU A 160 5.21 7.16 19.45
CA LEU A 160 4.10 7.63 20.26
C LEU A 160 2.88 8.03 19.41
N SER A 161 3.06 8.51 18.19
CA SER A 161 1.92 8.83 17.31
C SER A 161 1.28 7.59 16.69
N GLN A 162 2.01 6.49 16.53
CA GLN A 162 1.53 5.23 15.96
C GLN A 162 0.77 4.32 16.94
N ARG A 163 0.84 4.61 18.24
CA ARG A 163 0.10 3.90 19.29
C ARG A 163 -1.38 4.28 19.29
#